data_AF-A0A955IJ12-F1
#
_entry.id   AF-A0A955IJ12-F1
#
_cell.length_a   1.000
_cell.length_b   1.000
_cell.length_c   1.000
_cell.angle_alpha   90.00
_cell.angle_beta   90.00
_cell.angle_gamma   90.00
#
_symmetry.space_group_name_H-M   'P 1'
#
loop_
_entity.id
_entity.type
_entity.pdbx_description
1 polymer ?
#
loop_
_entity_poly.entity_id
_entity_poly.type
_entity_poly.pdbx_seq_one_letter_code
_entity_poly.pdbx_strand_id
1 'polypeptide(L)'
;MRRFRRTAATTLAALTFVPVASADVIFVNDNAPGPFHNGNNWNSAYTDLQDALAEAVAGDQIWVAGGTYRPTSGTNRTISFNMKTGVKLYGGFVPGATVVDDRDPATNLTILSGEIGGVGIGDNSAHVVRAAGVTASGVLDGFVITRGNANIVSPGNPDRFGGGMKLINGGPTIRNCHIVDNVADFAGGGADIVQSEATFIDCLFSDNAAGSGAGADADNGAPSFWNCRFIGNTADSSGGAIRLLNCTGLLVNCEIKGNVCLSPLTGTKGGGVFVTGGTATIVNSTIIANTAAGGGGLGFTGATATLRNSIIYHNTGTVVGGHLAQIQATSSTLQVNACCIEDLDGSLGGSGNFGDDPLLDPLNSGGAFSLGIARIRAGSPCIDAGGAFLPLDLADLDDDGVIFEPLPIDLAGNPRVADDPLVGPAGLVPDVGAIEFARAGLFRLVDADATGAGTGLTWADAYTDLQDALADLNDPKFGGPGEIWVAEGTYV
;
A
#
# COMPACT_ATOMS: atom_id res chain seq x y z
N MET A 1 -82.83 -0.28 -21.58
CA MET A 1 -81.52 -0.76 -21.10
C MET A 1 -80.41 0.07 -21.76
N ARG A 2 -79.72 0.91 -20.98
CA ARG A 2 -78.58 1.71 -21.43
C ARG A 2 -77.38 0.79 -21.70
N ARG A 3 -76.76 0.86 -22.90
CA ARG A 3 -75.45 0.23 -23.17
C ARG A 3 -74.40 1.34 -23.32
N PHE A 4 -73.46 1.38 -22.38
CA PHE A 4 -72.27 2.23 -22.45
C PHE A 4 -71.31 1.69 -23.53
N ARG A 5 -70.89 2.54 -24.47
CA ARG A 5 -69.70 2.29 -25.30
C ARG A 5 -68.51 2.93 -24.59
N ARG A 6 -67.56 2.12 -24.14
CA ARG A 6 -66.24 2.59 -23.69
C ARG A 6 -65.31 2.61 -24.90
N THR A 7 -64.90 3.79 -25.33
CA THR A 7 -63.79 4.00 -26.26
C THR A 7 -62.49 3.81 -25.47
N ALA A 8 -61.73 2.76 -25.78
CA ALA A 8 -60.38 2.58 -25.24
C ALA A 8 -59.42 3.41 -26.11
N ALA A 9 -58.88 4.49 -25.53
CA ALA A 9 -57.76 5.22 -26.11
C ALA A 9 -56.49 4.38 -25.88
N THR A 10 -55.87 3.92 -26.95
CA THR A 10 -54.58 3.24 -26.92
C THR A 10 -53.49 4.31 -26.86
N THR A 11 -52.95 4.57 -25.67
CA THR A 11 -51.76 5.40 -25.48
C THR A 11 -50.54 4.61 -25.96
N LEU A 12 -49.97 5.02 -27.10
CA LEU A 12 -48.70 4.52 -27.58
C LEU A 12 -47.60 5.15 -26.71
N ALA A 13 -47.09 4.40 -25.74
CA ALA A 13 -45.91 4.81 -24.97
C ALA A 13 -44.71 4.81 -25.93
N ALA A 14 -44.20 5.99 -26.27
CA ALA A 14 -42.92 6.12 -26.95
C ALA A 14 -41.83 5.61 -26.00
N LEU A 15 -41.29 4.45 -26.30
CA LEU A 15 -40.11 3.91 -25.62
C LEU A 15 -38.93 4.81 -26.00
N THR A 16 -38.63 5.81 -25.17
CA THR A 16 -37.39 6.56 -25.27
C THR A 16 -36.26 5.59 -24.94
N PHE A 17 -35.56 5.13 -25.98
CA PHE A 17 -34.23 4.56 -25.82
C PHE A 17 -33.35 5.67 -25.24
N VAL A 18 -33.10 5.63 -23.94
CA VAL A 18 -31.94 6.32 -23.38
C VAL A 18 -30.76 5.50 -23.85
N PRO A 19 -29.90 6.01 -24.76
CA PRO A 19 -28.66 5.31 -25.04
C PRO A 19 -27.94 5.21 -23.70
N VAL A 20 -27.65 3.98 -23.27
CA VAL A 20 -26.60 3.78 -22.27
C VAL A 20 -25.37 4.33 -22.97
N ALA A 21 -24.88 5.49 -22.52
CA ALA A 21 -23.60 5.99 -22.97
C ALA A 21 -22.61 4.86 -22.75
N SER A 22 -21.96 4.40 -23.83
CA SER A 22 -20.84 3.48 -23.70
C SER A 22 -19.81 4.16 -22.81
N ALA A 23 -19.23 3.43 -21.87
CA ALA A 23 -18.02 3.89 -21.19
C ALA A 23 -16.98 4.21 -22.27
N ASP A 24 -16.52 5.46 -22.32
CA ASP A 24 -15.49 5.86 -23.28
C ASP A 24 -14.09 5.66 -22.66
N VAL A 25 -13.12 5.36 -23.52
CA VAL A 25 -11.70 5.33 -23.15
C VAL A 25 -11.07 6.63 -23.64
N ILE A 26 -10.60 7.44 -22.70
CA ILE A 26 -9.94 8.73 -22.94
C ILE A 26 -8.44 8.53 -22.81
N PHE A 27 -7.69 8.87 -23.86
CA PHE A 27 -6.23 8.67 -23.91
C PHE A 27 -5.48 9.95 -23.54
N VAL A 28 -4.42 9.81 -22.72
CA VAL A 28 -3.54 10.89 -22.29
C VAL A 28 -2.08 10.53 -22.55
N ASN A 29 -1.36 11.42 -23.23
CA ASN A 29 0.07 11.29 -23.54
C ASN A 29 0.67 12.70 -23.65
N ASP A 30 1.55 13.08 -22.72
CA ASP A 30 2.20 14.40 -22.70
C ASP A 30 3.03 14.68 -23.98
N ASN A 31 3.37 13.62 -24.71
CA ASN A 31 4.10 13.64 -25.97
C ASN A 31 3.26 13.13 -27.16
N ALA A 32 1.93 13.32 -27.13
CA ALA A 32 1.06 12.93 -28.24
C ALA A 32 1.52 13.57 -29.58
N PRO A 33 1.68 12.78 -30.66
CA PRO A 33 2.31 13.27 -31.91
C PRO A 33 1.34 13.97 -32.87
N GLY A 34 0.03 13.78 -32.72
CA GLY A 34 -0.99 14.29 -33.64
C GLY A 34 -1.28 15.79 -33.45
N PRO A 35 -1.83 16.46 -34.47
CA PRO A 35 -2.13 17.90 -34.38
C PRO A 35 -3.42 18.23 -33.59
N PHE A 36 -4.19 17.22 -33.18
CA PHE A 36 -5.45 17.35 -32.45
C PHE A 36 -5.33 16.55 -31.15
N HIS A 37 -5.70 17.15 -30.01
CA HIS A 37 -5.60 16.53 -28.68
C HIS A 37 -7.01 16.43 -28.08
N ASN A 38 -7.78 15.45 -28.54
CA ASN A 38 -9.18 15.25 -28.15
C ASN A 38 -9.41 13.95 -27.37
N GLY A 39 -8.35 13.19 -27.07
CA GLY A 39 -8.43 12.01 -26.22
C GLY A 39 -9.02 10.75 -26.87
N ASN A 40 -9.34 10.75 -28.17
CA ASN A 40 -10.05 9.60 -28.79
C ASN A 40 -9.16 8.40 -29.17
N ASN A 41 -7.84 8.56 -29.20
CA ASN A 41 -6.84 7.51 -29.44
C ASN A 41 -5.46 8.02 -29.06
N TRP A 42 -4.44 7.16 -29.03
CA TRP A 42 -3.06 7.52 -28.69
C TRP A 42 -2.42 8.61 -29.59
N ASN A 43 -2.78 8.69 -30.88
CA ASN A 43 -2.25 9.72 -31.77
C ASN A 43 -2.87 11.09 -31.50
N SER A 44 -4.14 11.13 -31.07
CA SER A 44 -4.87 12.36 -30.72
C SER A 44 -5.15 12.50 -29.23
N ALA A 45 -4.32 11.88 -28.39
CA ALA A 45 -4.45 11.89 -26.94
C ALA A 45 -4.36 13.32 -26.38
N TYR A 46 -4.97 13.55 -25.22
CA TYR A 46 -4.75 14.80 -24.49
C TYR A 46 -3.29 14.89 -24.05
N THR A 47 -2.67 16.07 -24.22
CA THR A 47 -1.31 16.35 -23.75
C THR A 47 -1.26 16.84 -22.31
N ASP A 48 -2.42 17.16 -21.73
CA ASP A 48 -2.58 17.54 -20.32
C ASP A 48 -3.65 16.63 -19.68
N LEU A 49 -3.30 16.00 -18.57
CA LEU A 49 -4.22 15.14 -17.82
C LEU A 49 -5.41 15.95 -17.25
N GLN A 50 -5.25 17.24 -16.99
CA GLN A 50 -6.35 18.09 -16.52
C GLN A 50 -7.46 18.22 -17.57
N ASP A 51 -7.12 18.25 -18.86
CA ASP A 51 -8.12 18.34 -19.93
C ASP A 51 -8.94 17.05 -20.03
N ALA A 52 -8.28 15.89 -19.95
CA ALA A 52 -8.96 14.60 -19.90
C ALA A 52 -9.83 14.44 -18.64
N LEU A 53 -9.30 14.87 -17.48
CA LEU A 53 -10.07 14.89 -16.24
C LEU A 53 -11.25 15.86 -16.32
N ALA A 54 -11.17 16.97 -17.06
CA ALA A 54 -12.29 17.88 -17.22
C ALA A 54 -13.43 17.23 -18.04
N GLU A 55 -13.08 16.52 -19.11
CA GLU A 55 -14.03 15.86 -20.02
C GLU A 55 -14.70 14.62 -19.40
N ALA A 56 -13.94 13.79 -18.67
CA ALA A 56 -14.42 12.49 -18.20
C ALA A 56 -15.66 12.57 -17.30
N VAL A 57 -16.60 11.65 -17.50
CA VAL A 57 -17.82 11.47 -16.71
C VAL A 57 -17.91 10.06 -16.12
N ALA A 58 -18.84 9.86 -15.19
CA ALA A 58 -19.03 8.56 -14.55
C ALA A 58 -19.32 7.47 -15.59
N GLY A 59 -18.52 6.41 -15.58
CA GLY A 59 -18.50 5.34 -16.58
C GLY A 59 -17.16 5.27 -17.32
N ASP A 60 -16.49 6.41 -17.50
CA ASP A 60 -15.31 6.51 -18.35
C ASP A 60 -14.05 5.93 -17.72
N GLN A 61 -13.13 5.54 -18.60
CA GLN A 61 -11.74 5.23 -18.25
C GLN A 61 -10.81 6.27 -18.87
N ILE A 62 -9.81 6.68 -18.12
CA ILE A 62 -8.72 7.52 -18.61
C ILE A 62 -7.45 6.67 -18.59
N TRP A 63 -6.86 6.44 -19.77
CA TRP A 63 -5.61 5.69 -19.94
C TRP A 63 -4.47 6.66 -20.16
N VAL A 64 -3.48 6.61 -19.26
CA VAL A 64 -2.38 7.56 -19.22
C VAL A 64 -1.07 6.86 -19.58
N ALA A 65 -0.40 7.37 -20.60
CA ALA A 65 0.92 6.87 -20.99
C ALA A 65 1.97 7.10 -19.88
N GLY A 66 3.07 6.38 -19.94
CA GLY A 66 4.25 6.68 -19.13
C GLY A 66 4.74 8.11 -19.39
N GLY A 67 5.06 8.85 -18.33
CA GLY A 67 5.38 10.28 -18.40
C GLY A 67 5.21 11.00 -17.06
N THR A 68 5.52 12.29 -17.03
CA THR A 68 5.39 13.13 -15.81
C THR A 68 4.34 14.21 -16.02
N TYR A 69 3.25 14.09 -15.27
CA TYR A 69 2.10 14.97 -15.31
C TYR A 69 2.07 15.86 -14.08
N ARG A 70 1.79 17.15 -14.28
CA ARG A 70 1.76 18.16 -13.21
C ARG A 70 0.35 18.72 -13.05
N PRO A 71 -0.13 19.04 -11.83
CA PRO A 71 -1.45 19.62 -11.65
C PRO A 71 -1.67 20.94 -12.39
N THR A 72 -0.59 21.70 -12.63
CA THR A 72 -0.61 22.93 -13.41
C THR A 72 0.76 23.21 -14.03
N SER A 73 0.78 23.90 -15.16
CA SER A 73 1.99 24.50 -15.74
C SER A 73 2.39 25.83 -15.08
N GLY A 74 1.51 26.39 -14.24
CA GLY A 74 1.79 27.60 -13.47
C GLY A 74 2.42 27.32 -12.10
N THR A 75 2.32 28.29 -11.20
CA THR A 75 2.84 28.22 -9.82
C THR A 75 1.72 28.15 -8.77
N ASN A 76 0.48 27.86 -9.19
CA ASN A 76 -0.65 27.80 -8.27
C ASN A 76 -0.67 26.46 -7.53
N ARG A 77 -0.15 26.50 -6.31
CA ARG A 77 0.03 25.34 -5.42
C ARG A 77 -1.28 24.70 -4.95
N THR A 78 -2.43 25.35 -5.11
CA THR A 78 -3.73 24.80 -4.68
C THR A 78 -4.42 23.96 -5.75
N ILE A 79 -3.83 23.84 -6.94
CA ILE A 79 -4.35 22.99 -8.01
C ILE A 79 -3.82 21.56 -7.80
N SER A 80 -4.73 20.59 -7.92
CA SER A 80 -4.51 19.16 -7.78
C SER A 80 -5.17 18.40 -8.92
N PHE A 81 -4.79 17.14 -9.11
CA PHE A 81 -5.59 16.19 -9.89
C PHE A 81 -6.78 15.72 -9.04
N ASN A 82 -8.00 15.99 -9.48
CA ASN A 82 -9.21 15.66 -8.73
C ASN A 82 -9.81 14.34 -9.22
N MET A 83 -9.91 13.36 -8.33
CA MET A 83 -10.62 12.12 -8.62
C MET A 83 -12.13 12.37 -8.78
N LYS A 84 -12.80 11.54 -9.59
CA LYS A 84 -14.23 11.63 -9.86
C LYS A 84 -14.92 10.30 -9.57
N THR A 85 -16.10 10.34 -8.97
CA THR A 85 -16.96 9.16 -8.79
C THR A 85 -17.30 8.56 -10.15
N GLY A 86 -17.10 7.25 -10.30
CA GLY A 86 -17.38 6.50 -11.51
C GLY A 86 -16.34 6.64 -12.62
N VAL A 87 -15.27 7.41 -12.43
CA VAL A 87 -14.18 7.52 -13.40
C VAL A 87 -13.00 6.67 -12.92
N LYS A 88 -12.46 5.87 -13.83
CA LYS A 88 -11.28 5.04 -13.57
C LYS A 88 -10.07 5.67 -14.25
N LEU A 89 -9.03 5.98 -13.48
CA LEU A 89 -7.79 6.55 -13.99
C LEU A 89 -6.70 5.47 -13.89
N TYR A 90 -6.14 5.08 -15.03
CA TYR A 90 -5.17 3.99 -15.18
C TYR A 90 -3.85 4.50 -15.77
N GLY A 91 -2.74 4.26 -15.08
CA GLY A 91 -1.38 4.52 -15.52
C GLY A 91 -0.66 3.26 -16.01
N GLY A 92 0.54 3.42 -16.56
CA GLY A 92 1.36 2.29 -17.00
C GLY A 92 1.31 1.96 -18.50
N PHE A 93 0.72 2.81 -19.33
CA PHE A 93 0.54 2.49 -20.74
C PHE A 93 1.71 2.92 -21.64
N VAL A 94 1.94 2.14 -22.69
CA VAL A 94 2.70 2.56 -23.88
C VAL A 94 1.71 2.97 -24.98
N PRO A 95 1.96 4.05 -25.74
CA PRO A 95 1.13 4.40 -26.89
C PRO A 95 0.99 3.24 -27.88
N GLY A 96 -0.25 2.82 -28.12
CA GLY A 96 -0.59 1.64 -28.93
C GLY A 96 -1.37 0.56 -28.18
N ALA A 97 -1.45 0.64 -26.85
CA ALA A 97 -2.29 -0.24 -26.03
C ALA A 97 -3.76 -0.23 -26.48
N THR A 98 -4.39 -1.39 -26.43
CA THR A 98 -5.75 -1.65 -26.92
C THR A 98 -6.68 -2.22 -25.85
N VAL A 99 -6.14 -2.81 -24.80
CA VAL A 99 -6.86 -3.30 -23.62
C VAL A 99 -6.18 -2.83 -22.33
N VAL A 100 -6.91 -2.81 -21.21
CA VAL A 100 -6.38 -2.32 -19.93
C VAL A 100 -5.18 -3.14 -19.46
N ASP A 101 -5.16 -4.44 -19.75
CA ASP A 101 -4.08 -5.37 -19.38
C ASP A 101 -2.80 -5.21 -20.22
N ASP A 102 -2.81 -4.35 -21.26
CA ASP A 102 -1.60 -4.00 -22.01
C ASP A 102 -0.66 -3.07 -21.20
N ARG A 103 -1.13 -2.57 -20.04
CA ARG A 103 -0.33 -1.71 -19.16
C ARG A 103 0.73 -2.52 -18.41
N ASP A 104 1.85 -1.86 -18.14
CA ASP A 104 2.87 -2.33 -17.19
C ASP A 104 3.25 -1.13 -16.30
N PRO A 105 2.58 -0.96 -15.15
CA PRO A 105 2.84 0.17 -14.25
C PRO A 105 4.20 0.11 -13.56
N ALA A 106 4.85 -1.06 -13.52
CA ALA A 106 6.17 -1.22 -12.92
C ALA A 106 7.28 -0.69 -13.86
N THR A 107 7.10 -0.86 -15.17
CA THR A 107 8.08 -0.42 -16.17
C THR A 107 7.74 0.94 -16.77
N ASN A 108 6.47 1.19 -17.12
CA ASN A 108 6.03 2.40 -17.82
C ASN A 108 5.48 3.44 -16.84
N LEU A 109 6.37 3.97 -16.00
CA LEU A 109 5.97 4.84 -14.89
C LEU A 109 5.13 6.05 -15.35
N THR A 110 3.92 6.15 -14.81
CA THR A 110 3.07 7.34 -14.92
C THR A 110 3.15 8.13 -13.62
N ILE A 111 3.79 9.29 -13.67
CA ILE A 111 4.15 10.08 -12.49
C ILE A 111 3.23 11.30 -12.40
N LEU A 112 2.43 11.38 -11.33
CA LEU A 112 1.75 12.59 -10.89
C LEU A 112 2.69 13.33 -9.94
N SER A 113 3.29 14.42 -10.42
CA SER A 113 4.29 15.19 -9.67
C SER A 113 3.75 16.54 -9.22
N GLY A 114 3.91 16.83 -7.93
CA GLY A 114 3.67 18.15 -7.35
C GLY A 114 4.76 19.18 -7.66
N GLU A 115 5.87 18.81 -8.31
CA GLU A 115 6.94 19.75 -8.68
C GLU A 115 6.49 20.66 -9.84
N ILE A 116 5.82 21.75 -9.48
CA ILE A 116 5.34 22.79 -10.38
C ILE A 116 6.26 24.01 -10.31
N GLY A 117 6.36 24.78 -11.40
CA GLY A 117 7.24 25.93 -11.46
C GLY A 117 8.71 25.56 -11.64
N GLY A 118 9.54 25.80 -10.63
CA GLY A 118 10.97 25.58 -10.62
C GLY A 118 11.40 24.32 -9.86
N VAL A 119 12.71 24.06 -9.87
CA VAL A 119 13.29 22.93 -9.13
C VAL A 119 13.30 23.25 -7.65
N GLY A 120 12.75 22.36 -6.84
CA GLY A 120 12.74 22.47 -5.38
C GLY A 120 11.42 22.00 -4.78
N ILE A 121 11.18 22.35 -3.52
CA ILE A 121 9.90 22.06 -2.84
C ILE A 121 9.04 23.32 -2.60
N GLY A 122 9.59 24.51 -2.81
CA GLY A 122 8.99 25.77 -2.34
C GLY A 122 7.71 26.16 -3.07
N ASP A 123 7.61 25.78 -4.34
CA ASP A 123 6.48 25.99 -5.23
C ASP A 123 5.67 24.73 -5.50
N ASN A 124 6.01 23.59 -4.88
CA ASN A 124 5.29 22.35 -5.12
C ASN A 124 3.81 22.45 -4.74
N SER A 125 2.95 21.77 -5.50
CA SER A 125 1.53 21.62 -5.16
C SER A 125 1.35 21.17 -3.72
N ALA A 126 0.40 21.77 -3.02
CA ALA A 126 0.09 21.41 -1.64
C ALA A 126 -0.46 19.99 -1.54
N HIS A 127 -1.25 19.59 -2.53
CA HIS A 127 -1.75 18.23 -2.69
C HIS A 127 -1.60 17.85 -4.15
N VAL A 128 -0.96 16.71 -4.44
CA VAL A 128 -0.86 16.21 -5.81
C VAL A 128 -2.22 15.71 -6.29
N VAL A 129 -2.87 14.88 -5.48
CA VAL A 129 -4.18 14.28 -5.74
C VAL A 129 -5.19 14.68 -4.67
N ARG A 130 -6.43 14.95 -5.10
CA ARG A 130 -7.57 15.22 -4.21
C ARG A 130 -8.77 14.34 -4.55
N ALA A 131 -9.44 13.88 -3.50
CA ALA A 131 -10.75 13.24 -3.62
C ALA A 131 -11.65 13.77 -2.51
N ALA A 132 -12.78 14.38 -2.88
CA ALA A 132 -13.78 14.85 -1.93
C ALA A 132 -15.15 14.30 -2.34
N GLY A 133 -15.77 13.48 -1.49
CA GLY A 133 -17.07 12.87 -1.86
C GLY A 133 -16.97 11.76 -2.92
N VAL A 134 -15.77 11.25 -3.20
CA VAL A 134 -15.55 10.22 -4.24
C VAL A 134 -15.86 8.84 -3.66
N THR A 135 -16.71 8.07 -4.34
CA THR A 135 -17.06 6.69 -3.94
C THR A 135 -16.04 5.67 -4.45
N ALA A 136 -16.19 4.39 -4.07
CA ALA A 136 -15.31 3.28 -4.49
C ALA A 136 -15.25 3.05 -6.02
N SER A 137 -16.23 3.60 -6.76
CA SER A 137 -16.21 3.58 -8.23
C SER A 137 -15.23 4.60 -8.85
N GLY A 138 -14.70 5.54 -8.06
CA GLY A 138 -13.57 6.39 -8.46
C GLY A 138 -12.26 5.66 -8.16
N VAL A 139 -11.55 5.27 -9.22
CA VAL A 139 -10.35 4.42 -9.13
C VAL A 139 -9.12 5.21 -9.59
N LEU A 140 -8.04 5.12 -8.83
CA LEU A 140 -6.70 5.55 -9.23
C LEU A 140 -5.78 4.32 -9.18
N ASP A 141 -5.25 3.90 -10.33
CA ASP A 141 -4.49 2.64 -10.43
C ASP A 141 -3.22 2.79 -11.28
N GLY A 142 -2.07 2.44 -10.72
CA GLY A 142 -0.79 2.37 -11.44
C GLY A 142 -0.05 3.70 -11.57
N PHE A 143 -0.10 4.55 -10.54
CA PHE A 143 0.55 5.86 -10.54
C PHE A 143 1.63 6.00 -9.48
N VAL A 144 2.68 6.76 -9.81
CA VAL A 144 3.58 7.34 -8.82
C VAL A 144 3.05 8.72 -8.43
N ILE A 145 2.82 8.96 -7.15
CA ILE A 145 2.33 10.23 -6.60
C ILE A 145 3.45 10.81 -5.75
N THR A 146 4.03 11.92 -6.21
CA THR A 146 5.26 12.44 -5.59
C THR A 146 5.35 13.95 -5.56
N ARG A 147 6.25 14.46 -4.71
CA ARG A 147 6.62 15.89 -4.63
C ARG A 147 5.47 16.78 -4.19
N GLY A 148 4.49 16.28 -3.46
CA GLY A 148 3.53 17.10 -2.74
C GLY A 148 4.17 17.81 -1.54
N ASN A 149 3.76 19.04 -1.26
CA ASN A 149 4.25 19.83 -0.12
C ASN A 149 3.13 20.62 0.56
N ALA A 150 2.39 19.99 1.46
CA ALA A 150 1.31 20.61 2.22
C ALA A 150 1.88 21.48 3.35
N ASN A 151 2.27 22.72 3.05
CA ASN A 151 2.80 23.68 4.01
C ASN A 151 2.18 25.08 3.90
N ILE A 152 1.00 25.20 3.28
CA ILE A 152 0.36 26.49 3.05
C ILE A 152 -0.33 26.95 4.34
N VAL A 153 0.24 27.99 4.96
CA VAL A 153 -0.33 28.66 6.14
C VAL A 153 -1.19 29.84 5.67
N SER A 154 -2.50 29.64 5.50
CA SER A 154 -3.42 30.72 5.16
C SER A 154 -4.69 30.72 6.04
N PRO A 155 -5.23 31.90 6.43
CA PRO A 155 -6.48 31.97 7.17
C PRO A 155 -7.64 31.36 6.36
N GLY A 156 -8.27 30.32 6.90
CA GLY A 156 -9.45 29.67 6.30
C GLY A 156 -9.15 28.51 5.35
N ASN A 157 -7.88 28.23 5.03
CA ASN A 157 -7.50 27.03 4.28
C ASN A 157 -6.12 26.51 4.72
N PRO A 158 -6.04 25.69 5.79
CA PRO A 158 -4.81 25.04 6.19
C PRO A 158 -4.54 23.83 5.28
N ASP A 159 -3.97 24.08 4.10
CA ASP A 159 -3.41 23.03 3.24
C ASP A 159 -2.04 22.60 3.81
N ARG A 160 -2.11 22.03 5.01
CA ARG A 160 -0.99 21.57 5.85
C ARG A 160 -1.03 20.07 6.16
N PHE A 161 -1.94 19.37 5.49
CA PHE A 161 -2.21 17.94 5.63
C PHE A 161 -2.31 17.33 4.23
N GLY A 162 -1.78 16.13 4.02
CA GLY A 162 -1.99 15.38 2.77
C GLY A 162 -1.11 15.86 1.61
N GLY A 163 0.21 15.77 1.73
CA GLY A 163 1.13 16.24 0.68
C GLY A 163 0.88 15.54 -0.65
N GLY A 164 0.93 14.20 -0.66
CA GLY A 164 0.62 13.40 -1.85
C GLY A 164 -0.87 13.42 -2.16
N MET A 165 -1.68 13.02 -1.20
CA MET A 165 -3.11 12.82 -1.36
C MET A 165 -3.91 13.46 -0.22
N LYS A 166 -5.05 14.07 -0.56
CA LYS A 166 -6.04 14.54 0.42
C LYS A 166 -7.42 14.00 0.09
N LEU A 167 -7.90 13.10 0.95
CA LEU A 167 -9.09 12.27 0.78
C LEU A 167 -10.11 12.63 1.86
N ILE A 168 -11.29 13.11 1.45
CA ILE A 168 -12.29 13.70 2.35
C ILE A 168 -13.68 13.16 2.03
N ASN A 169 -14.43 12.70 3.06
CA ASN A 169 -15.86 12.39 2.96
C ASN A 169 -16.25 11.42 1.82
N GLY A 170 -15.47 10.37 1.59
CA GLY A 170 -15.72 9.40 0.51
C GLY A 170 -14.98 8.08 0.76
N GLY A 171 -14.99 7.18 -0.21
CA GLY A 171 -14.25 5.92 -0.16
C GLY A 171 -13.70 5.54 -1.52
N PRO A 172 -12.81 6.35 -2.13
CA PRO A 172 -12.18 6.01 -3.40
C PRO A 172 -11.31 4.75 -3.26
N THR A 173 -11.06 4.09 -4.39
CA THR A 173 -10.14 2.95 -4.49
C THR A 173 -8.81 3.43 -5.08
N ILE A 174 -7.73 3.22 -4.34
CA ILE A 174 -6.37 3.52 -4.76
C ILE A 174 -5.63 2.19 -4.86
N ARG A 175 -5.19 1.82 -6.06
CA ARG A 175 -4.57 0.51 -6.33
C ARG A 175 -3.20 0.67 -6.99
N ASN A 176 -2.24 -0.21 -6.71
CA ASN A 176 -0.94 -0.25 -7.40
C ASN A 176 -0.24 1.13 -7.47
N CYS A 177 -0.37 1.95 -6.43
CA CYS A 177 0.17 3.31 -6.43
C CYS A 177 1.42 3.41 -5.55
N HIS A 178 2.39 4.20 -6.00
CA HIS A 178 3.57 4.56 -5.22
C HIS A 178 3.44 6.00 -4.72
N ILE A 179 3.12 6.18 -3.45
CA ILE A 179 2.99 7.47 -2.78
C ILE A 179 4.33 7.78 -2.08
N VAL A 180 5.17 8.57 -2.74
CA VAL A 180 6.60 8.70 -2.38
C VAL A 180 7.11 10.13 -2.35
N ASP A 181 8.03 10.43 -1.44
CA ASP A 181 8.66 11.75 -1.30
C ASP A 181 7.67 12.92 -1.16
N ASN A 182 6.61 12.73 -0.37
CA ASN A 182 5.63 13.77 -0.09
C ASN A 182 5.78 14.32 1.33
N VAL A 183 5.53 15.62 1.48
CA VAL A 183 5.73 16.35 2.73
C VAL A 183 4.45 17.05 3.17
N ALA A 184 4.15 17.00 4.47
CA ALA A 184 3.08 17.80 5.08
C ALA A 184 3.52 18.38 6.42
N ASP A 185 3.19 19.64 6.68
CA ASP A 185 3.55 20.32 7.93
C ASP A 185 2.94 19.65 9.18
N PHE A 186 1.70 19.16 9.09
CA PHE A 186 0.98 18.61 10.24
C PHE A 186 0.82 17.10 10.21
N ALA A 187 0.21 16.54 9.18
CA ALA A 187 0.04 15.09 9.10
C ALA A 187 -0.23 14.60 7.67
N GLY A 188 -0.03 13.31 7.44
CA GLY A 188 -0.32 12.69 6.15
C GLY A 188 0.60 13.21 5.06
N GLY A 189 1.91 12.98 5.18
CA GLY A 189 2.87 13.35 4.14
C GLY A 189 2.46 12.70 2.81
N GLY A 190 2.28 11.38 2.84
CA GLY A 190 1.72 10.62 1.73
C GLY A 190 0.22 10.85 1.55
N ALA A 191 -0.61 10.54 2.55
CA ALA A 191 -2.06 10.70 2.47
C ALA A 191 -2.70 11.24 3.77
N ASP A 192 -3.64 12.18 3.62
CA ASP A 192 -4.56 12.63 4.66
C ASP A 192 -5.98 12.11 4.37
N ILE A 193 -6.57 11.37 5.30
CA ILE A 193 -7.80 10.57 5.12
C ILE A 193 -8.83 10.99 6.17
N VAL A 194 -9.66 11.98 5.84
CA VAL A 194 -10.59 12.61 6.79
C VAL A 194 -12.01 12.19 6.50
N GLN A 195 -12.67 11.58 7.49
CA GLN A 195 -14.06 11.11 7.38
C GLN A 195 -14.27 10.25 6.13
N SER A 196 -13.27 9.43 5.82
CA SER A 196 -13.18 8.68 4.58
C SER A 196 -12.97 7.19 4.84
N GLU A 197 -13.54 6.38 3.95
CA GLU A 197 -13.45 4.92 3.88
C GLU A 197 -12.55 4.50 2.70
N ALA A 198 -11.54 5.32 2.39
CA ALA A 198 -10.62 5.06 1.29
C ALA A 198 -9.97 3.69 1.43
N THR A 199 -9.91 2.96 0.32
CA THR A 199 -9.32 1.62 0.26
C THR A 199 -8.05 1.67 -0.57
N PHE A 200 -6.94 1.29 0.05
CA PHE A 200 -5.63 1.19 -0.57
C PHE A 200 -5.28 -0.28 -0.78
N ILE A 201 -4.89 -0.62 -1.99
CA ILE A 201 -4.60 -1.99 -2.42
C ILE A 201 -3.25 -1.97 -3.14
N ASP A 202 -2.32 -2.85 -2.77
CA ASP A 202 -1.01 -2.96 -3.42
C ASP A 202 -0.25 -1.63 -3.50
N CYS A 203 -0.42 -0.77 -2.50
CA CYS A 203 0.18 0.56 -2.47
C CYS A 203 1.49 0.58 -1.70
N LEU A 204 2.46 1.34 -2.21
CA LEU A 204 3.70 1.67 -1.52
C LEU A 204 3.63 3.11 -1.00
N PHE A 205 3.89 3.29 0.29
CA PHE A 205 4.14 4.58 0.93
C PHE A 205 5.59 4.62 1.39
N SER A 206 6.45 5.38 0.72
CA SER A 206 7.85 5.49 1.13
C SER A 206 8.38 6.91 1.20
N ASP A 207 9.31 7.12 2.13
CA ASP A 207 10.07 8.36 2.26
C ASP A 207 9.20 9.63 2.37
N ASN A 208 7.97 9.46 2.90
CA ASN A 208 7.10 10.59 3.18
C ASN A 208 7.44 11.18 4.56
N ALA A 209 7.24 12.49 4.70
CA ALA A 209 7.54 13.22 5.93
C ALA A 209 6.34 14.05 6.40
N ALA A 210 6.01 13.99 7.69
CA ALA A 210 4.99 14.87 8.26
C ALA A 210 5.11 15.10 9.78
N GLY A 211 4.26 15.96 10.34
CA GLY A 211 4.14 16.06 11.80
C GLY A 211 3.61 14.78 12.46
N SER A 212 2.71 14.04 11.81
CA SER A 212 2.16 12.75 12.26
C SER A 212 1.74 11.88 11.07
N GLY A 213 1.76 10.56 11.21
CA GLY A 213 1.23 9.65 10.16
C GLY A 213 1.87 9.95 8.80
N ALA A 214 3.21 9.92 8.74
CA ALA A 214 3.91 10.50 7.60
C ALA A 214 3.59 9.77 6.28
N GLY A 215 3.40 8.45 6.32
CA GLY A 215 2.81 7.70 5.20
C GLY A 215 1.32 8.02 5.06
N ALA A 216 0.54 7.75 6.11
CA ALA A 216 -0.89 8.03 6.12
C ALA A 216 -1.38 8.55 7.48
N ASP A 217 -2.20 9.60 7.46
CA ASP A 217 -2.97 10.08 8.60
C ASP A 217 -4.45 9.89 8.31
N ALA A 218 -5.20 9.39 9.28
CA ALA A 218 -6.65 9.27 9.18
C ALA A 218 -7.36 9.85 10.41
N ASP A 219 -8.46 10.55 10.18
CA ASP A 219 -9.26 11.19 11.22
C ASP A 219 -10.77 10.96 11.00
N ASN A 220 -11.42 10.33 11.98
CA ASN A 220 -12.87 10.04 12.00
C ASN A 220 -13.39 9.25 10.79
N GLY A 221 -12.59 8.33 10.24
CA GLY A 221 -12.93 7.50 9.07
C GLY A 221 -12.79 6.00 9.30
N ALA A 222 -12.92 5.22 8.23
CA ALA A 222 -12.68 3.78 8.25
C ALA A 222 -11.76 3.35 7.07
N PRO A 223 -10.51 3.84 7.03
CA PRO A 223 -9.58 3.47 5.96
C PRO A 223 -9.23 1.98 6.03
N SER A 224 -9.02 1.37 4.87
CA SER A 224 -8.49 0.02 4.77
C SER A 224 -7.25 -0.04 3.88
N PHE A 225 -6.26 -0.80 4.34
CA PHE A 225 -4.99 -1.04 3.67
C PHE A 225 -4.82 -2.54 3.47
N TRP A 226 -4.76 -2.95 2.22
CA TRP A 226 -4.62 -4.34 1.81
C TRP A 226 -3.35 -4.45 1.00
N ASN A 227 -2.47 -5.39 1.35
CA ASN A 227 -1.23 -5.59 0.62
C ASN A 227 -0.33 -4.35 0.53
N CYS A 228 -0.46 -3.43 1.49
CA CYS A 228 0.24 -2.15 1.45
C CYS A 228 1.57 -2.21 2.17
N ARG A 229 2.50 -1.36 1.73
CA ARG A 229 3.86 -1.29 2.27
C ARG A 229 4.16 0.13 2.71
N PHE A 230 4.61 0.30 3.95
CA PHE A 230 5.01 1.58 4.52
C PHE A 230 6.48 1.52 4.91
N ILE A 231 7.35 2.21 4.18
CA ILE A 231 8.80 2.06 4.29
C ILE A 231 9.49 3.41 4.48
N GLY A 232 10.29 3.55 5.54
CA GLY A 232 11.15 4.72 5.71
C GLY A 232 10.41 6.06 5.90
N ASN A 233 9.12 6.04 6.26
CA ASN A 233 8.37 7.26 6.50
C ASN A 233 8.77 7.88 7.85
N THR A 234 8.83 9.21 7.91
CA THR A 234 9.33 9.94 9.07
C THR A 234 8.31 10.94 9.60
N ALA A 235 7.82 10.74 10.82
CA ALA A 235 6.93 11.64 11.51
C ALA A 235 7.62 12.38 12.67
N ASP A 236 7.27 13.64 12.92
CA ASP A 236 7.84 14.39 14.04
C ASP A 236 7.27 13.97 15.41
N SER A 237 5.99 13.59 15.48
CA SER A 237 5.27 13.53 16.76
C SER A 237 4.56 12.22 17.10
N SER A 238 4.04 11.46 16.14
CA SER A 238 3.39 10.16 16.36
C SER A 238 3.10 9.43 15.04
N GLY A 239 3.07 8.10 15.06
CA GLY A 239 2.76 7.27 13.89
C GLY A 239 3.75 7.51 12.76
N GLY A 240 4.97 6.97 12.88
CA GLY A 240 6.01 7.19 11.86
C GLY A 240 5.53 6.84 10.45
N ALA A 241 4.80 5.73 10.30
CA ALA A 241 4.08 5.42 9.07
C ALA A 241 2.62 5.88 9.12
N ILE A 242 1.84 5.33 10.06
CA ILE A 242 0.38 5.48 10.07
C ILE A 242 -0.08 6.09 11.38
N ARG A 243 -0.98 7.07 11.31
CA ARG A 243 -1.77 7.50 12.46
C ARG A 243 -3.27 7.34 12.19
N LEU A 244 -3.98 6.74 13.15
CA LEU A 244 -5.42 6.54 13.15
C LEU A 244 -6.05 7.27 14.34
N LEU A 245 -6.74 8.37 14.09
CA LEU A 245 -7.40 9.21 15.08
C LEU A 245 -8.92 9.02 15.01
N ASN A 246 -9.52 8.43 16.05
CA ASN A 246 -10.95 8.15 16.14
C ASN A 246 -11.49 7.35 14.92
N CYS A 247 -10.64 6.54 14.30
CA CYS A 247 -10.97 5.74 13.12
C CYS A 247 -11.37 4.31 13.46
N THR A 248 -11.90 3.60 12.47
CA THR A 248 -11.94 2.14 12.41
C THR A 248 -11.00 1.67 11.31
N GLY A 249 -9.71 1.53 11.62
CA GLY A 249 -8.70 1.15 10.63
C GLY A 249 -8.57 -0.35 10.44
N LEU A 250 -8.36 -0.78 9.19
CA LEU A 250 -8.08 -2.17 8.83
C LEU A 250 -6.77 -2.27 8.06
N LEU A 251 -5.87 -3.13 8.53
CA LEU A 251 -4.60 -3.45 7.88
C LEU A 251 -4.51 -4.96 7.69
N VAL A 252 -4.41 -5.40 6.44
CA VAL A 252 -4.34 -6.81 6.05
C VAL A 252 -3.16 -6.99 5.11
N ASN A 253 -2.33 -8.02 5.34
CA ASN A 253 -1.15 -8.30 4.52
C ASN A 253 -0.19 -7.10 4.39
N CYS A 254 -0.08 -6.26 5.42
CA CYS A 254 0.72 -5.05 5.34
C CYS A 254 2.16 -5.28 5.84
N GLU A 255 3.13 -4.66 5.17
CA GLU A 255 4.50 -4.52 5.69
C GLU A 255 4.72 -3.08 6.16
N ILE A 256 5.10 -2.91 7.42
CA ILE A 256 5.39 -1.60 8.02
C ILE A 256 6.83 -1.65 8.53
N LYS A 257 7.74 -1.11 7.74
CA LYS A 257 9.18 -1.31 7.92
C LYS A 257 9.95 0.00 8.03
N GLY A 258 10.77 0.12 9.08
CA GLY A 258 11.78 1.18 9.11
C GLY A 258 11.24 2.59 9.24
N ASN A 259 10.01 2.75 9.73
CA ASN A 259 9.40 4.07 9.89
C ASN A 259 9.79 4.68 11.24
N VAL A 260 9.88 6.00 11.28
CA VAL A 260 10.46 6.72 12.42
C VAL A 260 9.50 7.78 12.94
N CYS A 261 9.28 7.79 14.24
CA CYS A 261 8.73 8.93 14.97
C CYS A 261 9.85 9.62 15.76
N LEU A 262 10.18 10.85 15.40
CA LEU A 262 11.30 11.62 15.96
C LEU A 262 11.03 12.19 17.35
N SER A 263 9.77 12.14 17.83
CA SER A 263 9.41 12.69 19.13
C SER A 263 10.26 12.06 20.25
N PRO A 264 10.93 12.85 21.09
CA PRO A 264 11.72 12.32 22.21
C PRO A 264 10.83 11.92 23.41
N LEU A 265 9.52 12.20 23.34
CA LEU A 265 8.59 11.94 24.43
C LEU A 265 8.25 10.45 24.51
N THR A 266 8.40 9.86 25.69
CA THR A 266 8.16 8.43 25.98
C THR A 266 6.69 8.03 26.08
N GLY A 267 5.77 8.96 25.86
CA GLY A 267 4.34 8.65 25.77
C GLY A 267 4.07 7.74 24.57
N THR A 268 2.96 6.99 24.59
CA THR A 268 2.61 6.09 23.50
C THR A 268 2.57 6.82 22.15
N LYS A 269 3.47 6.48 21.23
CA LYS A 269 3.63 7.17 19.92
C LYS A 269 3.51 6.27 18.72
N GLY A 270 3.92 4.99 18.77
CA GLY A 270 3.88 4.08 17.62
C GLY A 270 4.83 4.51 16.50
N GLY A 271 6.03 3.93 16.41
CA GLY A 271 6.96 4.24 15.32
C GLY A 271 6.47 3.74 13.97
N GLY A 272 5.80 2.58 13.93
CA GLY A 272 5.05 2.12 12.77
C GLY A 272 3.66 2.71 12.75
N VAL A 273 2.80 2.25 13.68
CA VAL A 273 1.37 2.63 13.71
C VAL A 273 1.00 3.23 15.06
N PHE A 274 0.33 4.37 15.03
CA PHE A 274 -0.30 4.99 16.19
C PHE A 274 -1.81 5.02 16.07
N VAL A 275 -2.52 4.60 17.12
CA VAL A 275 -3.98 4.61 17.18
C VAL A 275 -4.43 5.31 18.43
N THR A 276 -5.36 6.25 18.28
CA THR A 276 -5.92 7.00 19.42
C THR A 276 -7.43 7.18 19.30
N GLY A 277 -8.16 6.89 20.38
CA GLY A 277 -9.62 7.11 20.49
C GLY A 277 -10.53 6.22 19.63
N GLY A 278 -9.96 5.38 18.75
CA GLY A 278 -10.71 4.53 17.81
C GLY A 278 -10.37 3.05 17.91
N THR A 279 -10.56 2.34 16.80
CA THR A 279 -10.24 0.92 16.65
C THR A 279 -9.24 0.65 15.52
N ALA A 280 -8.43 -0.39 15.69
CA ALA A 280 -7.58 -0.90 14.63
C ALA A 280 -7.60 -2.43 14.61
N THR A 281 -7.76 -2.99 13.42
CA THR A 281 -7.63 -4.43 13.17
C THR A 281 -6.42 -4.64 12.27
N ILE A 282 -5.42 -5.36 12.79
CA ILE A 282 -4.17 -5.67 12.10
C ILE A 282 -4.10 -7.19 11.99
N VAL A 283 -4.11 -7.69 10.76
CA VAL A 283 -4.17 -9.13 10.49
C VAL A 283 -3.11 -9.47 9.47
N ASN A 284 -2.44 -10.61 9.65
CA ASN A 284 -1.50 -11.14 8.66
C ASN A 284 -0.48 -10.08 8.25
N SER A 285 0.13 -9.36 9.19
CA SER A 285 0.98 -8.20 8.87
C SER A 285 2.34 -8.29 9.53
N THR A 286 3.34 -7.64 8.95
CA THR A 286 4.73 -7.64 9.46
C THR A 286 5.14 -6.20 9.79
N ILE A 287 5.34 -5.92 11.08
CA ILE A 287 5.69 -4.60 11.62
C ILE A 287 7.08 -4.67 12.23
N ILE A 288 8.08 -4.12 11.52
CA ILE A 288 9.48 -4.37 11.82
C ILE A 288 10.38 -3.15 11.70
N ALA A 289 11.43 -3.12 12.53
CA ALA A 289 12.46 -2.09 12.48
C ALA A 289 11.96 -0.64 12.59
N ASN A 290 10.74 -0.42 13.09
CA ASN A 290 10.20 0.91 13.29
C ASN A 290 10.74 1.50 14.60
N THR A 291 10.89 2.83 14.64
CA THR A 291 11.53 3.53 15.76
C THR A 291 10.63 4.62 16.31
N ALA A 292 10.41 4.63 17.62
CA ALA A 292 9.77 5.72 18.36
C ALA A 292 10.20 5.69 19.82
N ALA A 293 10.24 6.84 20.52
CA ALA A 293 10.50 6.83 21.96
C ALA A 293 9.51 5.95 22.74
N GLY A 294 8.21 5.99 22.42
CA GLY A 294 7.19 5.13 23.01
C GLY A 294 6.54 4.18 21.99
N GLY A 295 6.67 2.86 22.21
CA GLY A 295 6.16 1.81 21.32
C GLY A 295 6.75 1.93 19.92
N GLY A 296 7.98 1.45 19.72
CA GLY A 296 8.68 1.47 18.44
C GLY A 296 7.84 0.91 17.28
N GLY A 297 7.13 -0.20 17.51
CA GLY A 297 6.24 -0.79 16.51
C GLY A 297 4.86 -0.14 16.52
N LEU A 298 4.07 -0.46 17.54
CA LEU A 298 2.65 -0.12 17.65
C LEU A 298 2.38 0.67 18.94
N GLY A 299 1.59 1.74 18.82
CA GLY A 299 1.15 2.57 19.94
C GLY A 299 -0.36 2.75 19.99
N PHE A 300 -0.98 2.47 21.14
CA PHE A 300 -2.44 2.59 21.37
C PHE A 300 -2.76 3.52 22.54
N THR A 301 -3.60 4.54 22.35
CA THR A 301 -4.06 5.44 23.42
C THR A 301 -5.57 5.58 23.43
N GLY A 302 -6.23 5.14 24.51
CA GLY A 302 -7.69 5.20 24.57
C GLY A 302 -8.37 4.43 23.44
N ALA A 303 -7.74 3.37 22.92
CA ALA A 303 -8.14 2.67 21.70
C ALA A 303 -8.50 1.21 21.96
N THR A 304 -9.14 0.56 20.98
CA THR A 304 -9.31 -0.90 20.95
C THR A 304 -8.55 -1.48 19.77
N ALA A 305 -7.69 -2.47 19.99
CA ALA A 305 -6.93 -3.09 18.92
C ALA A 305 -7.13 -4.60 18.89
N THR A 306 -7.23 -5.13 17.68
CA THR A 306 -7.21 -6.57 17.42
C THR A 306 -6.01 -6.88 16.54
N LEU A 307 -5.11 -7.73 17.02
CA LEU A 307 -3.92 -8.18 16.31
C LEU A 307 -4.03 -9.69 16.13
N ARG A 308 -3.89 -10.17 14.89
CA ARG A 308 -3.90 -11.59 14.57
C ARG A 308 -2.82 -11.95 13.56
N ASN A 309 -2.19 -13.13 13.72
CA ASN A 309 -1.32 -13.72 12.71
C ASN A 309 -0.23 -12.75 12.21
N SER A 310 0.32 -11.94 13.11
CA SER A 310 1.19 -10.83 12.73
C SER A 310 2.55 -10.92 13.43
N ILE A 311 3.59 -10.50 12.72
CA ILE A 311 4.95 -10.37 13.25
C ILE A 311 5.15 -8.92 13.72
N ILE A 312 5.57 -8.73 14.96
CA ILE A 312 5.97 -7.43 15.52
C ILE A 312 7.36 -7.59 16.17
N TYR A 313 8.40 -7.24 15.43
CA TYR A 313 9.77 -7.62 15.78
C TYR A 313 10.80 -6.54 15.40
N HIS A 314 11.93 -6.47 16.11
CA HIS A 314 13.02 -5.51 15.89
C HIS A 314 12.61 -4.04 15.91
N ASN A 315 11.45 -3.70 16.48
CA ASN A 315 11.09 -2.31 16.63
C ASN A 315 11.84 -1.72 17.83
N THR A 316 12.29 -0.47 17.69
CA THR A 316 13.13 0.19 18.68
C THR A 316 12.35 1.27 19.42
N GLY A 317 12.39 1.24 20.75
CA GLY A 317 11.93 2.35 21.57
C GLY A 317 12.74 2.57 22.83
N THR A 318 12.52 3.71 23.50
CA THR A 318 13.27 4.08 24.71
C THR A 318 12.62 3.55 25.99
N VAL A 319 11.37 3.08 25.89
CA VAL A 319 10.70 2.35 26.97
C VAL A 319 11.28 0.94 27.02
N VAL A 320 11.93 0.62 28.15
CA VAL A 320 12.60 -0.67 28.37
C VAL A 320 11.68 -1.60 29.18
N GLY A 321 11.56 -2.85 28.74
CA GLY A 321 10.91 -3.94 29.48
C GLY A 321 9.91 -4.73 28.64
N GLY A 322 10.15 -6.04 28.51
CA GLY A 322 9.30 -6.95 27.76
C GLY A 322 8.99 -6.44 26.35
N HIS A 323 7.76 -6.69 25.89
CA HIS A 323 7.29 -6.33 24.55
C HIS A 323 7.08 -4.82 24.32
N LEU A 324 7.34 -3.94 25.28
CA LEU A 324 6.92 -2.53 25.21
C LEU A 324 7.56 -1.72 24.08
N ALA A 325 8.71 -2.15 23.56
CA ALA A 325 9.30 -1.58 22.33
C ALA A 325 8.50 -1.99 21.08
N GLN A 326 7.83 -3.15 21.12
CA GLN A 326 7.00 -3.66 20.04
C GLN A 326 5.59 -3.06 20.12
N ILE A 327 4.97 -3.12 21.31
CA ILE A 327 3.57 -2.73 21.53
C ILE A 327 3.46 -1.95 22.84
N GLN A 328 3.07 -0.68 22.75
CA GLN A 328 2.75 0.13 23.92
C GLN A 328 1.28 0.55 23.92
N ALA A 329 0.58 0.32 25.02
CA ALA A 329 -0.83 0.66 25.16
C ALA A 329 -1.10 1.44 26.46
N THR A 330 -1.80 2.56 26.33
CA THR A 330 -2.25 3.40 27.44
C THR A 330 -3.78 3.49 27.40
N SER A 331 -4.44 3.13 28.51
CA SER A 331 -5.91 3.17 28.63
C SER A 331 -6.65 2.50 27.46
N SER A 332 -6.10 1.40 26.94
CA SER A 332 -6.56 0.73 25.72
C SER A 332 -6.90 -0.73 25.99
N THR A 333 -7.72 -1.32 25.11
CA THR A 333 -8.06 -2.74 25.13
C THR A 333 -7.39 -3.44 23.96
N LEU A 334 -6.60 -4.47 24.22
CA LEU A 334 -5.91 -5.24 23.18
C LEU A 334 -6.44 -6.68 23.14
N GLN A 335 -6.65 -7.19 21.93
CA GLN A 335 -6.88 -8.60 21.65
C GLN A 335 -5.77 -9.08 20.71
N VAL A 336 -4.75 -9.75 21.27
CA VAL A 336 -3.58 -10.20 20.52
C VAL A 336 -3.60 -11.72 20.46
N ASN A 337 -3.65 -12.32 19.27
CA ASN A 337 -3.68 -13.78 19.14
C ASN A 337 -2.81 -14.24 17.96
N ALA A 338 -2.14 -15.37 18.12
CA ALA A 338 -1.29 -15.96 17.08
C ALA A 338 -0.27 -14.96 16.49
N CYS A 339 0.33 -14.12 17.34
CA CYS A 339 1.35 -13.15 16.94
C CYS A 339 2.75 -13.59 17.39
N CYS A 340 3.74 -13.30 16.55
CA CYS A 340 5.16 -13.41 16.88
C CYS A 340 5.67 -12.04 17.33
N ILE A 341 6.03 -11.89 18.61
CA ILE A 341 6.33 -10.60 19.24
C ILE A 341 7.65 -10.68 19.98
N GLU A 342 8.60 -9.82 19.61
CA GLU A 342 9.90 -9.73 20.30
C GLU A 342 9.72 -9.37 21.78
N ASP A 343 10.50 -10.03 22.64
CA ASP A 343 10.48 -9.84 24.10
C ASP A 343 9.10 -10.06 24.75
N LEU A 344 8.28 -10.94 24.19
CA LEU A 344 6.98 -11.30 24.76
C LEU A 344 7.11 -11.81 26.21
N ASP A 345 6.43 -11.14 27.15
CA ASP A 345 6.51 -11.41 28.60
C ASP A 345 5.21 -12.01 29.18
N GLY A 346 4.24 -12.31 28.32
CA GLY A 346 2.92 -12.86 28.69
C GLY A 346 1.89 -11.83 29.17
N SER A 347 2.26 -10.55 29.34
CA SER A 347 1.33 -9.50 29.82
C SER A 347 0.25 -9.08 28.81
N LEU A 348 0.46 -9.33 27.51
CA LEU A 348 -0.53 -9.09 26.46
C LEU A 348 -1.71 -10.08 26.49
N GLY A 349 -1.56 -11.22 27.17
CA GLY A 349 -2.55 -12.29 27.18
C GLY A 349 -2.78 -12.91 25.80
N GLY A 350 -4.02 -13.35 25.54
CA GLY A 350 -4.39 -14.00 24.28
C GLY A 350 -3.87 -15.42 24.13
N SER A 351 -4.14 -16.03 22.97
CA SER A 351 -3.76 -17.41 22.65
C SER A 351 -2.86 -17.49 21.43
N GLY A 352 -1.91 -18.43 21.43
CA GLY A 352 -1.01 -18.68 20.30
C GLY A 352 0.09 -17.64 20.09
N ASN A 353 0.28 -16.69 21.01
CA ASN A 353 1.38 -15.72 20.90
C ASN A 353 2.71 -16.36 21.33
N PHE A 354 3.79 -16.04 20.61
CA PHE A 354 5.16 -16.49 20.90
C PHE A 354 6.17 -15.38 20.58
N GLY A 355 7.43 -15.56 20.99
CA GLY A 355 8.46 -14.51 20.88
C GLY A 355 9.81 -14.96 20.34
N ASP A 356 9.89 -16.18 19.82
CA ASP A 356 11.07 -16.68 19.11
C ASP A 356 11.40 -15.81 17.89
N ASP A 357 12.67 -15.76 17.50
CA ASP A 357 13.13 -14.99 16.34
C ASP A 357 12.40 -15.47 15.06
N PRO A 358 11.68 -14.58 14.33
CA PRO A 358 10.94 -14.95 13.12
C PRO A 358 11.86 -15.34 11.94
N LEU A 359 13.18 -15.25 12.09
CA LEU A 359 14.18 -15.57 11.08
C LEU A 359 13.92 -14.84 9.75
N LEU A 360 13.64 -13.54 9.82
CA LEU A 360 13.48 -12.72 8.63
C LEU A 360 14.79 -12.60 7.83
N ASP A 361 14.68 -12.43 6.51
CA ASP A 361 15.78 -12.05 5.65
C ASP A 361 16.46 -10.77 6.17
N PRO A 362 17.77 -10.57 5.92
CA PRO A 362 18.47 -9.37 6.35
C PRO A 362 17.75 -8.09 5.92
N LEU A 363 17.36 -7.27 6.89
CA LEU A 363 16.50 -6.11 6.67
C LEU A 363 17.21 -4.91 6.01
N ASN A 364 18.55 -4.92 5.96
CA ASN A 364 19.38 -3.78 5.57
C ASN A 364 20.45 -4.17 4.54
N SER A 365 20.52 -3.42 3.44
CA SER A 365 21.67 -3.35 2.54
C SER A 365 22.16 -1.90 2.51
N GLY A 366 23.25 -1.58 3.21
CA GLY A 366 23.91 -0.27 3.09
C GLY A 366 23.34 0.90 3.92
N GLY A 367 22.54 0.64 4.96
CA GLY A 367 22.09 1.69 5.91
C GLY A 367 20.76 2.38 5.56
N ALA A 368 20.17 2.07 4.41
CA ALA A 368 18.77 2.35 4.09
C ALA A 368 17.95 1.05 4.16
N PHE A 369 16.69 1.13 4.56
CA PHE A 369 15.77 -0.01 4.50
C PHE A 369 15.48 -0.36 3.04
N SER A 370 15.63 -1.62 2.69
CA SER A 370 15.34 -2.08 1.33
C SER A 370 13.86 -1.96 1.00
N LEU A 371 13.56 -1.57 -0.24
CA LEU A 371 12.22 -1.68 -0.83
C LEU A 371 11.82 -3.14 -1.13
N GLY A 372 12.67 -4.14 -0.88
CA GLY A 372 12.29 -5.56 -0.94
C GLY A 372 11.34 -5.94 0.21
N ILE A 373 10.51 -6.96 0.03
CA ILE A 373 9.60 -7.47 1.08
C ILE A 373 10.42 -8.27 2.10
N ALA A 374 10.19 -8.07 3.39
CA ALA A 374 10.79 -8.89 4.44
C ALA A 374 10.16 -10.29 4.43
N ARG A 375 10.99 -11.31 4.17
CA ARG A 375 10.54 -12.71 4.08
C ARG A 375 11.01 -13.52 5.27
N ILE A 376 10.17 -14.42 5.76
CA ILE A 376 10.59 -15.47 6.72
C ILE A 376 11.43 -16.52 5.99
N ARG A 377 12.47 -17.00 6.65
CA ARG A 377 13.36 -18.05 6.13
C ARG A 377 12.92 -19.41 6.64
N ALA A 378 13.37 -20.47 5.96
CA ALA A 378 13.13 -21.82 6.43
C ALA A 378 13.67 -22.05 7.86
N GLY A 379 12.95 -22.89 8.61
CA GLY A 379 13.16 -23.08 10.04
C GLY A 379 12.62 -21.95 10.91
N SER A 380 11.96 -20.94 10.34
CA SER A 380 11.27 -19.90 11.10
C SER A 380 10.19 -20.51 12.00
N PRO A 381 10.06 -20.06 13.26
CA PRO A 381 8.95 -20.43 14.13
C PRO A 381 7.60 -19.86 13.66
N CYS A 382 7.59 -18.99 12.64
CA CYS A 382 6.39 -18.40 12.07
C CYS A 382 5.71 -19.28 11.01
N ILE A 383 6.41 -20.31 10.52
CA ILE A 383 5.89 -21.26 9.53
C ILE A 383 4.84 -22.16 10.18
N ASP A 384 3.66 -22.26 9.56
CA ASP A 384 2.46 -22.99 9.99
C ASP A 384 2.02 -22.67 11.44
N ALA A 385 2.37 -21.47 11.93
CA ALA A 385 2.20 -21.09 13.33
C ALA A 385 1.04 -20.11 13.59
N GLY A 386 0.35 -19.67 12.53
CA GLY A 386 -0.79 -18.77 12.65
C GLY A 386 -2.02 -19.41 13.29
N GLY A 387 -3.01 -18.59 13.57
CA GLY A 387 -4.36 -19.04 13.85
C GLY A 387 -5.15 -19.23 12.56
N ALA A 388 -6.13 -20.13 12.57
CA ALA A 388 -6.98 -20.44 11.40
C ALA A 388 -7.90 -19.29 10.92
N PHE A 389 -7.77 -18.08 11.48
CA PHE A 389 -8.55 -16.93 11.05
C PHE A 389 -7.96 -16.32 9.78
N LEU A 390 -8.78 -16.23 8.74
CA LEU A 390 -8.51 -15.42 7.55
C LEU A 390 -9.65 -14.39 7.38
N PRO A 391 -9.34 -13.12 7.11
CA PRO A 391 -10.36 -12.14 6.78
C PRO A 391 -10.98 -12.47 5.41
N LEU A 392 -12.14 -11.89 5.11
CA LEU A 392 -12.73 -11.94 3.77
C LEU A 392 -11.93 -11.03 2.82
N ASP A 393 -11.81 -11.43 1.55
CA ASP A 393 -11.20 -10.61 0.51
C ASP A 393 -12.13 -9.51 -0.01
N LEU A 394 -12.44 -8.55 0.84
CA LEU A 394 -13.32 -7.44 0.46
C LEU A 394 -12.68 -6.47 -0.55
N ALA A 395 -11.37 -6.64 -0.81
CA ALA A 395 -10.59 -5.77 -1.68
C ALA A 395 -10.38 -6.33 -3.08
N ASP A 396 -10.79 -7.58 -3.36
CA ASP A 396 -10.57 -8.25 -4.65
C ASP A 396 -9.07 -8.27 -4.98
N LEU A 397 -8.27 -8.90 -4.10
CA LEU A 397 -6.81 -8.83 -4.15
C LEU A 397 -6.23 -9.55 -5.36
N ASP A 398 -6.86 -10.62 -5.84
CA ASP A 398 -6.43 -11.36 -7.04
C ASP A 398 -7.22 -11.00 -8.31
N ASP A 399 -8.07 -9.97 -8.24
CA ASP A 399 -8.85 -9.40 -9.36
C ASP A 399 -9.75 -10.44 -10.08
N ASP A 400 -10.22 -11.47 -9.38
CA ASP A 400 -11.11 -12.49 -9.92
C ASP A 400 -12.61 -12.14 -9.79
N GLY A 401 -12.93 -11.10 -9.01
CA GLY A 401 -14.28 -10.58 -8.75
C GLY A 401 -15.02 -11.25 -7.59
N VAL A 402 -14.39 -12.16 -6.84
CA VAL A 402 -14.98 -12.96 -5.75
C VAL A 402 -14.62 -12.38 -4.38
N ILE A 403 -15.31 -11.31 -4.00
CA ILE A 403 -14.97 -10.59 -2.75
C ILE A 403 -15.45 -11.24 -1.43
N PHE A 404 -16.13 -12.39 -1.49
CA PHE A 404 -16.71 -13.06 -0.32
C PHE A 404 -16.07 -14.43 -0.07
N GLU A 405 -14.76 -14.52 -0.28
CA GLU A 405 -13.95 -15.68 0.03
C GLU A 405 -12.88 -15.37 1.09
N PRO A 406 -12.28 -16.39 1.73
CA PRO A 406 -11.11 -16.18 2.57
C PRO A 406 -9.97 -15.57 1.76
N LEU A 407 -9.26 -14.61 2.37
CA LEU A 407 -8.10 -13.93 1.79
C LEU A 407 -7.23 -14.86 0.91
N PRO A 408 -7.17 -14.67 -0.42
CA PRO A 408 -6.63 -15.66 -1.34
C PRO A 408 -5.10 -15.61 -1.44
N ILE A 409 -4.53 -14.40 -1.40
CA ILE A 409 -3.10 -14.17 -1.59
C ILE A 409 -2.44 -13.43 -0.43
N ASP A 410 -1.11 -13.52 -0.37
CA ASP A 410 -0.24 -12.81 0.57
C ASP A 410 0.40 -11.55 -0.06
N LEU A 411 1.27 -10.86 0.69
CA LEU A 411 1.97 -9.66 0.21
C LEU A 411 2.89 -9.88 -0.98
N ALA A 412 3.35 -11.10 -1.21
CA ALA A 412 4.18 -11.45 -2.35
C ALA A 412 3.35 -11.94 -3.57
N GLY A 413 2.02 -11.99 -3.45
CA GLY A 413 1.13 -12.52 -4.47
C GLY A 413 1.06 -14.05 -4.50
N ASN A 414 1.61 -14.72 -3.49
CA ASN A 414 1.49 -16.19 -3.34
C ASN A 414 0.17 -16.54 -2.65
N PRO A 415 -0.32 -17.79 -2.74
CA PRO A 415 -1.48 -18.23 -1.96
C PRO A 415 -1.29 -17.96 -0.47
N ARG A 416 -2.31 -17.40 0.19
CA ARG A 416 -2.28 -17.01 1.61
C ARG A 416 -2.27 -18.19 2.57
N VAL A 417 -2.49 -19.41 2.09
CA VAL A 417 -2.28 -20.61 2.88
C VAL A 417 -1.56 -21.62 2.02
N ALA A 418 -0.30 -21.89 2.37
CA ALA A 418 0.54 -22.87 1.69
C ALA A 418 1.26 -23.72 2.73
N ASP A 419 0.86 -25.00 2.85
CA ASP A 419 1.45 -25.95 3.81
C ASP A 419 2.95 -26.16 3.55
N ASP A 420 3.78 -26.00 4.58
CA ASP A 420 5.15 -26.51 4.56
C ASP A 420 5.15 -27.99 5.03
N PRO A 421 5.36 -28.97 4.12
CA PRO A 421 5.23 -30.38 4.47
C PRO A 421 6.31 -30.90 5.45
N LEU A 422 7.34 -30.10 5.78
CA LEU A 422 8.33 -30.48 6.80
C LEU A 422 8.15 -29.77 8.15
N VAL A 423 7.15 -28.90 8.31
CA VAL A 423 6.88 -28.19 9.56
C VAL A 423 5.43 -28.48 10.00
N GLY A 424 5.22 -28.63 11.31
CA GLY A 424 3.86 -28.75 11.87
C GLY A 424 3.09 -30.05 11.56
N PRO A 425 1.85 -30.17 12.07
CA PRO A 425 0.92 -31.20 11.64
C PRO A 425 0.29 -30.82 10.30
N ALA A 426 0.16 -31.77 9.38
CA ALA A 426 -0.48 -31.56 8.07
C ALA A 426 -1.80 -30.78 8.19
N GLY A 427 -1.86 -29.56 7.63
CA GLY A 427 -3.05 -28.72 7.71
C GLY A 427 -2.83 -27.29 7.22
N LEU A 428 -3.87 -26.73 6.60
CA LEU A 428 -3.91 -25.36 6.06
C LEU A 428 -3.98 -24.31 7.18
N VAL A 429 -2.86 -24.04 7.86
CA VAL A 429 -2.72 -22.93 8.80
C VAL A 429 -1.87 -21.85 8.12
N PRO A 430 -2.29 -20.57 8.10
CA PRO A 430 -1.44 -19.53 7.55
C PRO A 430 -0.20 -19.31 8.41
N ASP A 431 0.88 -18.92 7.77
CA ASP A 431 2.06 -18.42 8.45
C ASP A 431 1.78 -17.12 9.21
N VAL A 432 2.55 -16.88 10.27
CA VAL A 432 2.47 -15.62 10.99
C VAL A 432 3.21 -14.55 10.20
N GLY A 433 2.52 -13.47 9.82
CA GLY A 433 3.09 -12.33 9.12
C GLY A 433 2.42 -12.01 7.78
N ALA A 434 3.00 -11.05 7.05
CA ALA A 434 2.49 -10.56 5.76
C ALA A 434 2.63 -11.53 4.60
N ILE A 435 3.49 -12.54 4.74
CA ILE A 435 3.76 -13.52 3.70
C ILE A 435 3.59 -14.94 4.20
N GLU A 436 3.32 -15.85 3.28
CA GLU A 436 3.49 -17.29 3.46
C GLU A 436 4.88 -17.72 3.01
N PHE A 437 5.46 -18.66 3.73
CA PHE A 437 6.67 -19.35 3.37
C PHE A 437 6.37 -20.34 2.26
N ALA A 438 6.67 -19.97 1.03
CA ALA A 438 6.67 -20.91 -0.08
C ALA A 438 8.05 -21.58 -0.20
N ARG A 439 8.09 -22.91 -0.11
CA ARG A 439 9.27 -23.71 -0.54
C ARG A 439 9.48 -23.67 -2.05
N ALA A 440 8.39 -23.54 -2.80
CA ALA A 440 8.41 -23.50 -4.25
C ALA A 440 9.02 -22.17 -4.71
N GLY A 441 10.20 -22.20 -5.34
CA GLY A 441 10.87 -21.01 -5.87
C GLY A 441 12.22 -20.65 -5.26
N LEU A 442 12.87 -21.55 -4.52
CA LEU A 442 14.31 -21.40 -4.20
C LEU A 442 15.12 -21.53 -5.50
N PHE A 443 15.19 -20.47 -6.30
CA PHE A 443 16.28 -20.33 -7.25
C PHE A 443 17.45 -19.62 -6.57
N ARG A 444 18.68 -20.05 -6.87
CA ARG A 444 19.89 -19.27 -6.58
C ARG A 444 20.52 -18.81 -7.87
N LEU A 445 20.75 -17.50 -7.94
CA LEU A 445 21.47 -16.88 -9.02
C LEU A 445 22.96 -16.98 -8.74
N VAL A 446 23.73 -17.37 -9.75
CA VAL A 446 25.19 -17.53 -9.67
C VAL A 446 25.82 -16.72 -10.80
N ASP A 447 26.60 -15.72 -10.45
CA ASP A 447 27.29 -14.82 -11.38
C ASP A 447 28.67 -14.47 -10.81
N ALA A 448 29.73 -14.89 -11.52
CA ALA A 448 31.12 -14.70 -11.09
C ALA A 448 31.51 -13.22 -11.01
N ASP A 449 30.78 -12.35 -11.73
CA ASP A 449 31.00 -10.92 -11.76
C ASP A 449 30.08 -10.15 -10.79
N ALA A 450 29.22 -10.84 -10.03
CA ALA A 450 28.35 -10.20 -9.06
C ALA A 450 29.13 -9.48 -7.97
N THR A 451 28.72 -8.25 -7.67
CA THR A 451 29.34 -7.39 -6.64
C THR A 451 28.42 -7.08 -5.46
N GLY A 452 27.20 -7.62 -5.47
CA GLY A 452 26.20 -7.39 -4.44
C GLY A 452 26.40 -8.21 -3.17
N ALA A 453 25.33 -8.40 -2.40
CA ALA A 453 25.37 -8.95 -1.06
C ALA A 453 25.62 -10.47 -0.99
N GLY A 454 25.68 -11.18 -2.12
CA GLY A 454 25.96 -12.63 -2.17
C GLY A 454 24.85 -13.48 -1.55
N THR A 455 23.59 -13.11 -1.78
CA THR A 455 22.41 -13.82 -1.27
C THR A 455 21.80 -14.79 -2.29
N GLY A 456 22.17 -14.66 -3.57
CA GLY A 456 21.63 -15.49 -4.65
C GLY A 456 20.17 -15.19 -5.03
N LEU A 457 19.58 -14.10 -4.52
CA LEU A 457 18.16 -13.77 -4.73
C LEU A 457 17.90 -12.84 -5.93
N THR A 458 18.92 -12.10 -6.38
CA THR A 458 18.89 -11.23 -7.56
C THR A 458 20.19 -11.40 -8.35
N TRP A 459 20.24 -11.00 -9.63
CA TRP A 459 21.49 -11.06 -10.41
C TRP A 459 22.57 -10.16 -9.81
N ALA A 460 22.18 -9.03 -9.22
CA ALA A 460 23.12 -8.13 -8.55
C ALA A 460 23.73 -8.77 -7.29
N ASP A 461 22.92 -9.51 -6.52
CA ASP A 461 23.32 -10.19 -5.29
C ASP A 461 23.63 -11.68 -5.49
N ALA A 462 23.89 -12.12 -6.73
CA ALA A 462 24.15 -13.52 -7.05
C ALA A 462 25.38 -14.05 -6.29
N TYR A 463 25.42 -15.38 -6.05
CA TYR A 463 26.64 -16.00 -5.55
C TYR A 463 27.73 -15.91 -6.63
N THR A 464 28.94 -15.56 -6.23
CA THR A 464 30.10 -15.61 -7.14
C THR A 464 30.67 -17.02 -7.28
N ASP A 465 30.20 -17.97 -6.46
CA ASP A 465 30.61 -19.37 -6.42
C ASP A 465 29.39 -20.31 -6.52
N LEU A 466 29.47 -21.29 -7.42
CA LEU A 466 28.42 -22.30 -7.60
C LEU A 466 28.29 -23.24 -6.39
N GLN A 467 29.39 -23.52 -5.71
CA GLN A 467 29.43 -24.36 -4.52
C GLN A 467 28.71 -23.71 -3.33
N ASP A 468 28.73 -22.38 -3.23
CA ASP A 468 27.98 -21.63 -2.21
C ASP A 468 26.48 -21.70 -2.49
N ALA A 469 26.05 -21.51 -3.73
CA ALA A 469 24.64 -21.70 -4.12
C ALA A 469 24.16 -23.15 -3.90
N LEU A 470 25.00 -24.14 -4.23
CA LEU A 470 24.72 -25.54 -3.95
C LEU A 470 24.68 -25.85 -2.45
N ALA A 471 25.56 -25.25 -1.65
CA ALA A 471 25.58 -25.42 -0.20
C ALA A 471 24.34 -24.78 0.43
N ASP A 472 23.93 -23.62 -0.07
CA ASP A 472 22.74 -22.91 0.40
C ASP A 472 21.45 -23.68 0.08
N LEU A 473 21.31 -24.23 -1.13
CA LEU A 473 20.19 -25.11 -1.48
C LEU A 473 20.22 -26.47 -0.77
N ASN A 474 21.40 -26.95 -0.38
CA ASN A 474 21.55 -28.19 0.39
C ASN A 474 21.56 -27.96 1.91
N ASP A 475 21.47 -26.71 2.38
CA ASP A 475 21.42 -26.42 3.81
C ASP A 475 20.04 -26.89 4.34
N PRO A 476 20.00 -27.77 5.36
CA PRO A 476 18.76 -28.16 6.01
C PRO A 476 17.96 -26.98 6.59
N LYS A 477 18.61 -25.82 6.79
CA LYS A 477 17.99 -24.55 7.18
C LYS A 477 17.23 -23.86 6.04
N PHE A 478 17.47 -24.24 4.78
CA PHE A 478 16.83 -23.67 3.59
C PHE A 478 15.97 -24.67 2.80
N GLY A 479 15.86 -25.92 3.24
CA GLY A 479 14.64 -26.71 3.00
C GLY A 479 14.49 -27.47 1.67
N GLY A 480 15.55 -27.80 0.94
CA GLY A 480 15.50 -28.84 -0.12
C GLY A 480 15.64 -28.34 -1.57
N PRO A 481 15.40 -29.22 -2.57
CA PRO A 481 15.86 -29.00 -3.94
C PRO A 481 15.20 -27.79 -4.59
N GLY A 482 16.05 -26.85 -5.00
CA GLY A 482 15.70 -25.65 -5.76
C GLY A 482 16.39 -25.61 -7.12
N GLU A 483 16.22 -24.50 -7.83
CA GLU A 483 16.90 -24.25 -9.11
C GLU A 483 18.18 -23.44 -8.88
N ILE A 484 19.20 -23.62 -9.72
CA ILE A 484 20.33 -22.68 -9.77
C ILE A 484 20.37 -22.13 -11.19
N TRP A 485 20.22 -20.82 -11.32
CA TRP A 485 20.37 -20.16 -12.61
C TRP A 485 21.74 -19.49 -12.63
N VAL A 486 22.56 -19.92 -13.58
CA VAL A 486 23.97 -19.56 -13.66
C VAL A 486 24.14 -18.63 -14.86
N ALA A 487 24.73 -17.45 -14.65
CA ALA A 487 25.12 -16.56 -15.73
C ALA A 487 26.17 -17.24 -16.64
N GLU A 488 26.36 -16.72 -17.85
CA GLU A 488 27.44 -17.20 -18.70
C GLU A 488 28.79 -16.82 -18.07
N GLY A 489 29.65 -17.78 -17.78
CA GLY A 489 30.92 -17.52 -17.12
C GLY A 489 31.75 -18.77 -16.83
N THR A 490 32.89 -18.58 -16.17
CA THR A 490 33.74 -19.66 -15.63
C THR A 490 33.69 -19.60 -14.11
N TYR A 491 33.25 -20.70 -13.49
CA TYR A 491 33.11 -20.86 -12.04
C TYR A 491 34.10 -21.96 -11.61
N VAL A 492 34.88 -21.71 -10.55
CA VAL A 492 36.04 -22.54 -10.19
C VAL A 492 35.82 -23.33 -8.92
#